data_AF-A0A5C3PGT4-F1
#
_entry.id   AF-A0A5C3PGT4-F1
#
_cell.length_a   1.000
_cell.length_b   1.000
_cell.length_c   1.000
_cell.angle_alpha   90.00
_cell.angle_beta   90.00
_cell.angle_gamma   90.00
#
_symmetry.space_group_name_H-M   'P 1'
#
loop_
_entity.id
_entity.type
_entity.pdbx_description
1 polymer ?
#
loop_
_entity_poly.entity_id
_entity_poly.type
_entity_poly.pdbx_seq_one_letter_code
_entity_poly.pdbx_strand_id
1 'polypeptide(L)'
;PQCMHCFRWGHPTSKCHTKRDTCDRCGGPHAVNHHNASARCCENRPDRLSSPCPHPPWCRNCGGAHYASDRTLCEFARHRNDGAWYKAQRP
;
A
#
# COMPACT_ATOMS: atom_id res chain seq x y z
N PRO A 1 -12.95 -5.23 -2.89
CA PRO A 1 -12.62 -4.63 -1.56
C PRO A 1 -11.10 -4.46 -1.39
N GLN A 2 -10.68 -3.53 -0.53
CA GLN A 2 -9.28 -3.35 -0.15
C GLN A 2 -8.98 -4.18 1.10
N CYS A 3 -7.87 -4.92 1.08
CA CYS A 3 -7.38 -5.62 2.25
C CYS A 3 -6.71 -4.64 3.23
N MET A 4 -7.09 -4.68 4.50
CA MET A 4 -6.51 -3.80 5.54
C MET A 4 -5.12 -4.27 6.01
N HIS A 5 -4.71 -5.50 5.71
CA HIS A 5 -3.37 -6.02 6.06
C HIS A 5 -2.31 -5.69 5.00
N CYS A 6 -2.63 -5.90 3.72
CA CYS A 6 -1.66 -5.80 2.64
C CYS A 6 -1.89 -4.62 1.68
N PHE A 7 -2.98 -3.88 1.89
CA PHE A 7 -3.41 -2.72 1.09
C PHE A 7 -3.62 -3.00 -0.40
N ARG A 8 -3.65 -4.28 -0.79
CA ARG A 8 -4.04 -4.72 -2.12
C ARG A 8 -5.55 -4.81 -2.23
N TRP A 9 -6.05 -4.49 -3.42
CA TRP A 9 -7.43 -4.71 -3.77
C TRP A 9 -7.66 -6.12 -4.32
N GLY A 10 -8.94 -6.52 -4.35
CA GLY A 10 -9.39 -7.78 -4.97
C GLY A 10 -9.65 -8.91 -3.98
N HIS A 11 -9.40 -8.72 -2.68
CA HIS A 11 -9.74 -9.70 -1.65
C HIS A 11 -10.05 -9.02 -0.30
N PRO A 12 -10.91 -9.63 0.54
CA PRO A 12 -11.13 -9.17 1.91
C PRO A 12 -9.95 -9.54 2.83
N THR A 13 -9.79 -8.82 3.94
CA THR A 13 -8.73 -9.09 4.94
C THR A 13 -8.74 -10.54 5.45
N SER A 14 -9.92 -11.15 5.61
CA SER A 14 -10.07 -12.55 6.05
C SER A 14 -9.47 -13.60 5.10
N LYS A 15 -9.23 -13.24 3.83
CA LYS A 15 -8.57 -14.11 2.84
C LYS A 15 -7.15 -13.67 2.51
N CYS A 16 -6.57 -12.78 3.32
CA CYS A 16 -5.21 -12.31 3.10
C CYS A 16 -4.20 -13.33 3.62
N HIS A 17 -3.23 -13.71 2.77
CA HIS A 17 -2.15 -14.62 3.17
C HIS A 17 -0.90 -13.88 3.68
N THR A 18 -0.93 -12.54 3.70
CA THR A 18 0.19 -11.75 4.21
C THR A 18 0.30 -11.92 5.72
N LYS A 19 1.44 -12.42 6.19
CA LYS A 19 1.71 -12.73 7.61
C LYS A 19 2.19 -11.54 8.45
N ARG A 20 2.61 -10.46 7.81
CA ARG A 20 3.19 -9.27 8.46
C ARG A 20 2.39 -8.04 8.09
N ASP A 21 2.40 -7.04 8.96
CA ASP A 21 1.88 -5.71 8.63
C ASP A 21 2.57 -5.18 7.39
N THR A 22 1.80 -4.55 6.52
CA THR A 22 2.29 -3.86 5.34
C THR A 22 2.13 -2.37 5.55
N CYS A 23 3.15 -1.57 5.24
CA CYS A 23 3.04 -0.13 5.27
C CYS A 23 2.17 0.32 4.09
N ASP A 24 1.08 1.03 4.35
CA ASP A 24 0.21 1.60 3.31
C ASP A 24 0.94 2.61 2.41
N ARG A 25 1.99 3.26 2.95
CA ARG A 25 2.78 4.28 2.28
C ARG A 25 3.87 3.71 1.40
N CYS A 26 4.60 2.67 1.82
CA CYS A 26 5.74 2.16 1.05
C CYS A 26 5.67 0.66 0.74
N GLY A 27 4.64 -0.04 1.21
CA GLY A 27 4.48 -1.46 1.00
C GLY A 27 5.49 -2.35 1.72
N GLY A 28 6.35 -1.78 2.58
CA GLY A 28 7.33 -2.51 3.37
C GLY A 28 6.69 -3.32 4.50
N PRO A 29 7.41 -4.32 5.07
CA PRO A 29 6.90 -5.20 6.12
C PRO A 29 6.96 -4.54 7.51
N HIS A 30 6.25 -3.42 7.70
CA HIS A 30 6.12 -2.68 8.95
C HIS A 30 4.82 -1.88 8.95
N ALA A 31 4.30 -1.50 10.12
CA ALA A 31 3.14 -0.63 10.24
C ALA A 31 3.47 0.83 9.87
N VAL A 32 2.50 1.59 9.38
CA VAL A 32 2.69 2.98 8.89
C VAL A 32 3.24 3.93 9.96
N ASN A 33 2.87 3.74 11.22
CA ASN A 33 3.39 4.52 12.35
C ASN A 33 4.90 4.31 12.56
N HIS A 34 5.45 3.18 12.12
CA HIS A 34 6.89 2.88 12.18
C HIS A 34 7.62 3.19 10.86
N HIS A 35 6.95 3.84 9.89
CA HIS A 35 7.50 4.06 8.55
C HIS A 35 8.89 4.69 8.59
N ASN A 36 9.04 5.84 9.24
CA ASN A 36 10.33 6.52 9.23
C ASN A 36 11.46 5.72 9.92
N ALA A 37 11.11 4.89 10.91
CA ALA A 37 12.08 4.09 11.67
C ALA A 37 12.47 2.79 10.95
N SER A 38 11.56 2.18 10.18
CA SER A 38 11.71 0.83 9.63
C SER A 38 11.78 0.77 8.10
N ALA A 39 11.40 1.84 7.39
CA ALA A 39 11.39 1.82 5.94
C ALA A 39 12.79 2.00 5.36
N ARG A 40 13.18 1.06 4.49
CA ARG A 40 14.46 1.12 3.76
C ARG A 40 14.64 2.42 2.97
N CYS A 41 13.56 2.97 2.43
CA CYS A 41 13.56 4.24 1.71
C CYS A 41 13.84 5.46 2.61
N CYS A 42 13.81 5.30 3.94
CA CYS A 42 14.14 6.33 4.93
C CYS A 42 15.37 5.99 5.78
N GLU A 43 16.05 4.86 5.52
CA GLU A 43 17.09 4.30 6.39
C GLU A 43 18.25 5.27 6.67
N ASN A 44 18.74 5.94 5.63
CA ASN A 44 19.90 6.85 5.69
C ASN A 44 19.54 8.29 6.03
N ARG A 45 18.29 8.57 6.44
CA ARG A 45 17.84 9.94 6.66
C ARG A 45 18.14 10.38 8.11
N PRO A 46 18.95 11.44 8.32
CA PRO A 46 19.40 11.83 9.67
C PRO A 46 18.24 12.34 10.55
N ASP A 47 17.20 12.92 9.95
CA ASP A 47 16.02 13.48 10.62
C ASP A 47 14.81 12.52 10.59
N ARG A 48 15.02 11.20 10.36
CA ARG A 48 13.94 10.21 10.23
C ARG A 48 12.93 10.25 11.40
N LEU A 49 13.39 10.50 12.61
CA LEU A 49 12.51 10.54 13.79
C LEU A 49 11.75 11.87 13.96
N SER A 50 12.23 12.95 13.36
CA SER A 50 11.69 14.31 13.59
C SER A 50 10.89 14.87 12.43
N SER A 51 11.06 14.37 11.21
CA SER A 51 10.38 14.91 10.02
C SER A 51 9.50 13.87 9.31
N PRO A 52 8.45 14.28 8.59
CA PRO A 52 7.73 13.38 7.69
C PRO A 52 8.64 12.80 6.60
N CYS A 53 8.30 11.62 6.09
CA CYS A 53 8.94 11.08 4.90
C CYS A 53 8.76 12.03 3.69
N PRO A 54 9.82 12.39 2.94
CA PRO A 54 9.72 13.39 1.87
C PRO A 54 9.27 12.82 0.52
N HIS A 55 9.41 11.51 0.30
CA HIS A 55 9.02 10.91 -0.97
C HIS A 55 7.53 10.54 -0.98
N PRO A 56 6.90 10.50 -2.17
CA PRO A 56 5.52 10.10 -2.30
C PRO A 56 5.30 8.65 -1.82
N PRO A 57 4.05 8.27 -1.53
CA PRO A 57 3.68 6.88 -1.31
C PRO A 57 3.93 6.03 -2.56
N TRP A 58 3.97 4.71 -2.38
CA TRP A 58 4.10 3.72 -3.43
C TRP A 58 2.93 2.75 -3.42
N CYS A 59 2.21 2.68 -4.54
CA CYS A 59 1.01 1.87 -4.67
C CYS A 59 1.34 0.40 -4.92
N ARG A 60 0.91 -0.47 -3.99
CA ARG A 60 1.11 -1.92 -4.07
C ARG A 60 0.26 -2.64 -5.13
N ASN A 61 -0.63 -1.92 -5.80
CA ASN A 61 -1.54 -2.48 -6.80
C ASN A 61 -1.05 -2.22 -8.23
N CYS A 62 -0.70 -0.98 -8.55
CA CYS A 62 -0.23 -0.58 -9.89
C CYS A 62 1.22 -0.07 -9.93
N GLY A 63 1.91 0.03 -8.79
CA GLY A 63 3.30 0.51 -8.71
C GLY A 63 3.46 2.03 -8.79
N GLY A 64 2.38 2.81 -8.92
CA GLY A 64 2.41 4.26 -9.04
C GLY A 64 2.78 5.02 -7.76
N ALA A 65 3.17 6.29 -7.91
CA ALA A 65 3.56 7.19 -6.82
C ALA A 65 2.35 7.82 -6.11
N HIS A 66 1.45 6.99 -5.57
CA HIS A 66 0.23 7.41 -4.88
C HIS A 66 -0.22 6.34 -3.86
N TYR A 67 -1.15 6.68 -2.96
CA TYR A 67 -1.75 5.69 -2.05
C TYR A 67 -2.67 4.72 -2.79
N ALA A 68 -2.70 3.45 -2.37
CA ALA A 68 -3.62 2.46 -2.92
C ALA A 68 -5.11 2.83 -2.80
N SER A 69 -5.46 3.76 -1.91
CA SER A 69 -6.82 4.29 -1.73
C SER A 69 -7.19 5.42 -2.70
N ASP A 70 -6.22 5.94 -3.46
CA ASP A 70 -6.42 7.05 -4.40
C ASP A 70 -7.29 6.63 -5.58
N ARG A 71 -8.53 7.14 -5.66
CA ARG A 71 -9.51 6.75 -6.68
C ARG A 71 -9.32 7.45 -8.02
N THR A 72 -8.54 8.53 -8.07
CA THR A 72 -8.27 9.24 -9.31
C THR A 72 -7.04 8.66 -9.99
N LEU A 73 -6.02 8.27 -9.21
CA LEU A 73 -4.74 7.78 -9.74
C LEU A 73 -4.61 6.25 -9.74
N CYS A 74 -5.29 5.52 -8.85
CA CYS A 74 -5.19 4.07 -8.79
C CYS A 74 -6.37 3.39 -9.51
N GLU A 75 -6.08 2.70 -10.62
CA GLU A 75 -7.10 1.96 -11.39
C GLU A 75 -7.83 0.92 -10.53
N PHE A 76 -7.11 0.23 -9.65
CA PHE A 76 -7.68 -0.73 -8.72
C PHE A 76 -8.70 -0.04 -7.80
N ALA A 77 -8.35 1.12 -7.22
CA ALA A 77 -9.28 1.88 -6.39
C ALA A 77 -10.48 2.42 -7.18
N ARG A 78 -10.28 2.80 -8.45
CA ARG A 78 -11.35 3.22 -9.35
C ARG A 78 -12.35 2.10 -9.58
N HIS A 79 -11.87 0.87 -9.79
CA HIS A 79 -12.68 -0.34 -9.97
C HIS A 79 -13.06 -1.05 -8.65
N ARG A 80 -12.98 -0.39 -7.49
CA ARG A 80 -13.21 -1.01 -6.16
C ARG A 80 -14.50 -1.85 -5.99
N ASN A 81 -15.54 -1.49 -6.74
CA ASN A 81 -16.87 -2.13 -6.72
C ASN A 81 -17.11 -3.04 -7.93
N ASP A 82 -16.12 -3.20 -8.81
CA ASP A 82 -16.21 -3.96 -10.05
C ASP A 82 -15.57 -5.34 -9.88
N GLY A 83 -16.35 -6.29 -9.38
CA GLY A 83 -15.89 -7.65 -9.15
C GLY A 83 -15.48 -8.39 -10.42
N ALA A 84 -16.04 -8.03 -11.59
CA ALA A 84 -15.70 -8.64 -12.87
C ALA A 84 -14.31 -8.19 -13.33
N TRP A 85 -13.99 -6.91 -13.19
CA TRP A 85 -12.66 -6.37 -13.47
C TRP A 85 -11.58 -7.07 -12.65
N TYR A 86 -11.79 -7.28 -11.35
CA TYR A 86 -10.83 -8.01 -10.52
C TYR A 86 -10.63 -9.47 -10.92
N LYS A 87 -11.66 -10.14 -11.46
CA LYS A 87 -11.53 -11.51 -11.97
C LYS A 87 -10.68 -11.55 -13.25
N ALA A 88 -10.81 -10.54 -14.12
CA ALA A 88 -10.05 -10.44 -15.36
C ALA A 88 -8.57 -10.09 -15.16
N GLN A 89 -8.19 -9.48 -14.03
CA GLN A 89 -6.80 -9.12 -13.70
C GLN A 89 -6.00 -10.26 -13.05
N ARG A 90 -6.62 -11.42 -12.80
CA ARG A 90 -5.93 -12.61 -12.29
C ARG A 90 -5.44 -13.44 -13.48
N PRO A 91 -4.13 -13.76 -13.59
CA PRO A 91 -3.67 -14.75 -14.55
C PRO A 91 -4.25 -16.14 -14.25
#